data_AF-A0A2N1CUM1-F1
#
_entry.id   AF-A0A2N1CUM1-F1
#
_cell.length_a   1.000
_cell.length_b   1.000
_cell.length_c   1.000
_cell.angle_alpha   90.00
_cell.angle_beta   90.00
_cell.angle_gamma   90.00
#
_symmetry.space_group_name_H-M   'P 1'
#
loop_
_entity.id
_entity.type
_entity.pdbx_description
1 polymer ?
#
loop_
_entity_poly.entity_id
_entity_poly.type
_entity_poly.pdbx_seq_one_letter_code
_entity_poly.pdbx_strand_id
1 'polypeptide(L)'
;MNEKTHDHITTIDTTLYVDLDGTFIKSDMLLETFLVAFKNNPLIVFTVFFWLLQGKAYLKQKLSESATVNVASIPVNPQTFKFLEQQKSLGRKIVLATASNQSIAKQFVNNYVVFDNYIASTTENNLKGQNKLDAILKLSKEDENKFDYMGNSIEDFILFEKATNSYLVAPTANASQKSKQGQFFTECFDETSAASLKLWIKQLRIYQWLKNGLIFVPLLVANQFTDLQAITNTLLAFVSFGLLASSTYVMNDLVDLESDRTHKRKCHRPLASCQIHILPAIIVATMLFIVSLLLAWSLSNSFLMTLVVYLTLTLSYSFKIKRYFGMDVIALASLYTIRIFAGAAVIGVTVSFWLLSFSMFIFLSLALVKRCAELVALKQQNQIQISGRDYNTDDLLVFTSFGTTSSLIAVLMYCFYMNSNVLSNQYQEPQLLWLSLPALGYWLMRMWVKTLRGEMHDDPIVFSLKDRGSMLSIMIMAIFTMAAHI
;
A
#
# COMPACT_ATOMS: atom_id res chain seq x y z
N MET A 1 -40.83 -47.08 29.00
CA MET A 1 -41.34 -46.87 27.62
C MET A 1 -41.45 -45.38 27.44
N ASN A 2 -40.52 -44.84 26.67
CA ASN A 2 -39.93 -43.51 26.84
C ASN A 2 -40.84 -42.35 26.44
N GLU A 3 -40.84 -41.37 27.35
CA GLU A 3 -40.69 -39.93 27.14
C GLU A 3 -40.80 -39.39 25.71
N LYS A 4 -41.85 -38.57 25.54
CA LYS A 4 -41.91 -37.52 24.52
C LYS A 4 -40.91 -36.42 24.89
N THR A 5 -39.79 -36.37 24.18
CA THR A 5 -38.95 -35.16 24.12
C THR A 5 -39.70 -34.12 23.29
N HIS A 6 -40.24 -33.11 23.96
CA HIS A 6 -40.62 -31.85 23.33
C HIS A 6 -39.34 -31.16 22.84
N ASP A 7 -39.19 -31.05 21.52
CA ASP A 7 -38.30 -30.07 20.91
C ASP A 7 -38.76 -28.68 21.35
N HIS A 8 -38.06 -28.10 22.32
CA HIS A 8 -38.15 -26.68 22.60
C HIS A 8 -37.57 -25.92 21.41
N ILE A 9 -38.44 -25.48 20.51
CA ILE A 9 -38.15 -24.34 19.63
C ILE A 9 -37.97 -23.15 20.57
N THR A 10 -36.73 -22.83 20.93
CA THR A 10 -36.39 -21.58 21.61
C THR A 10 -36.75 -20.44 20.67
N THR A 11 -37.92 -19.84 20.87
CA THR A 11 -38.30 -18.59 20.22
C THR A 11 -37.28 -17.53 20.64
N ILE A 12 -36.50 -17.04 19.67
CA ILE A 12 -35.52 -15.99 19.91
C ILE A 12 -36.29 -14.68 20.02
N ASP A 13 -36.78 -14.37 21.23
CA ASP A 13 -37.67 -13.22 21.47
C ASP A 13 -36.92 -11.87 21.57
N THR A 14 -35.61 -11.85 21.79
CA THR A 14 -34.89 -10.57 21.98
C THR A 14 -34.34 -10.01 20.67
N THR A 15 -34.60 -8.72 20.43
CA THR A 15 -33.98 -7.96 19.34
C THR A 15 -32.45 -7.95 19.51
N LEU A 16 -31.71 -8.29 18.43
CA LEU A 16 -30.25 -8.25 18.40
C LEU A 16 -29.75 -6.91 17.86
N TYR A 17 -28.98 -6.19 18.67
CA TYR A 17 -28.31 -4.96 18.27
C TYR A 17 -26.85 -5.25 17.92
N VAL A 18 -26.40 -4.78 16.76
CA VAL A 18 -25.08 -5.11 16.23
C VAL A 18 -24.28 -3.84 15.98
N ASP A 19 -23.10 -3.69 16.58
CA ASP A 19 -22.20 -2.59 16.24
C ASP A 19 -21.63 -2.73 14.83
N LEU A 20 -21.28 -1.59 14.22
CA LEU A 20 -20.73 -1.56 12.87
C LEU A 20 -19.23 -1.78 12.86
N ASP A 21 -18.49 -0.91 13.55
CA ASP A 21 -17.07 -0.66 13.33
C ASP A 21 -16.20 -1.70 14.05
N GLY A 22 -15.58 -2.59 13.28
CA GLY A 22 -14.82 -3.73 13.82
C GLY A 22 -15.69 -4.88 14.37
N THR A 23 -17.02 -4.80 14.25
CA THR A 23 -17.96 -5.88 14.56
C THR A 23 -18.57 -6.43 13.28
N PHE A 24 -19.48 -5.70 12.62
CA PHE A 24 -20.03 -6.14 11.33
C PHE A 24 -19.00 -6.00 10.19
N ILE A 25 -18.29 -4.87 10.14
CA ILE A 25 -17.16 -4.66 9.22
C ILE A 25 -15.83 -4.83 9.94
N LYS A 26 -14.77 -5.16 9.19
CA LYS A 26 -13.40 -5.27 9.74
C LYS A 26 -12.67 -3.93 9.87
N SER A 27 -13.29 -2.85 9.40
CA SER A 27 -12.69 -1.52 9.31
C SER A 27 -13.41 -0.52 10.23
N ASP A 28 -12.99 0.73 10.17
CA ASP A 28 -13.55 1.86 10.90
C ASP A 28 -14.05 2.91 9.89
N MET A 29 -15.36 3.19 9.91
CA MET A 29 -15.99 4.09 8.94
C MET A 29 -15.52 5.54 9.04
N LEU A 30 -15.07 6.01 10.21
CA LEU A 30 -14.50 7.36 10.33
C LEU A 30 -13.21 7.45 9.51
N LEU A 31 -12.34 6.44 9.63
CA LEU A 31 -11.07 6.38 8.90
C LEU A 31 -11.29 6.14 7.40
N GLU A 32 -12.22 5.27 7.02
CA GLU A 32 -12.59 5.06 5.60
C GLU A 32 -13.08 6.36 4.96
N THR A 33 -14.01 7.07 5.62
CA THR A 33 -14.56 8.34 5.12
C THR A 33 -13.47 9.41 5.04
N PHE A 34 -12.58 9.48 6.03
CA PHE A 34 -11.42 10.38 6.00
C PHE A 34 -10.50 10.10 4.82
N LEU A 35 -10.18 8.84 4.51
CA LEU A 35 -9.30 8.50 3.39
C LEU A 35 -9.91 8.85 2.03
N VAL A 36 -11.21 8.62 1.84
CA VAL A 36 -11.91 9.05 0.62
C VAL A 36 -11.92 10.58 0.51
N ALA A 37 -12.19 11.28 1.61
CA ALA A 37 -12.16 12.74 1.63
C ALA A 37 -10.75 13.29 1.35
N PHE A 38 -9.71 12.66 1.92
CA PHE A 38 -8.31 12.99 1.67
C PHE A 38 -7.90 12.75 0.21
N LYS A 39 -8.38 11.65 -0.41
CA LYS A 39 -8.15 11.37 -1.84
C LYS A 39 -8.71 12.46 -2.73
N ASN A 40 -9.91 12.97 -2.40
CA ASN A 40 -10.56 14.03 -3.15
C ASN A 40 -9.91 15.40 -2.92
N ASN A 41 -9.52 15.69 -1.67
CA ASN A 41 -8.86 16.93 -1.28
C ASN A 41 -7.82 16.69 -0.17
N PRO A 42 -6.51 16.62 -0.51
CA PRO A 42 -5.45 16.42 0.48
C PRO A 42 -5.36 17.52 1.56
N LEU A 43 -5.86 18.73 1.30
CA LEU A 43 -5.84 19.83 2.27
C LEU A 43 -6.83 19.63 3.42
N ILE A 44 -7.71 18.63 3.34
CA ILE A 44 -8.68 18.31 4.40
C ILE A 44 -8.01 17.93 5.73
N VAL A 45 -6.75 17.52 5.72
CA VAL A 45 -5.98 17.22 6.94
C VAL A 45 -5.98 18.41 7.90
N PHE A 46 -5.87 19.63 7.37
CA PHE A 46 -5.88 20.85 8.18
C PHE A 46 -7.28 21.17 8.71
N THR A 47 -8.33 20.91 7.92
CA THR A 47 -9.72 21.20 8.34
C THR A 47 -10.23 20.20 9.39
N VAL A 48 -9.82 18.94 9.29
CA VAL A 48 -10.15 17.88 10.26
C VAL A 48 -9.72 18.27 11.68
N PHE A 49 -8.58 18.94 11.83
CA PHE A 49 -8.14 19.45 13.13
C PHE A 49 -9.15 20.45 13.72
N PHE A 50 -9.60 21.44 12.93
CA PHE A 50 -10.60 22.41 13.37
C PHE A 50 -11.97 21.79 13.63
N TRP A 51 -12.38 20.81 12.83
CA TRP A 51 -13.64 20.09 13.05
C TRP A 51 -13.61 19.26 14.33
N LEU A 52 -12.47 18.66 14.67
CA LEU A 52 -12.30 17.92 15.91
C LEU A 52 -12.41 18.83 17.14
N LEU A 53 -11.93 20.07 17.07
CA LEU A 53 -12.09 21.07 18.15
C LEU A 53 -13.57 21.41 18.42
N GLN A 54 -14.44 21.29 17.42
CA GLN A 54 -15.89 21.47 17.56
C GLN A 54 -16.61 20.20 18.04
N GLY A 55 -15.89 19.09 18.22
CA GLY A 55 -16.39 17.83 18.76
C GLY A 55 -16.47 16.69 17.74
N LYS A 56 -16.50 15.45 18.26
CA LYS A 56 -16.47 14.22 17.44
C LYS A 56 -17.70 14.05 16.55
N ALA A 57 -18.89 14.46 17.00
CA ALA A 57 -20.12 14.39 16.22
C ALA A 57 -20.05 15.32 14.99
N TYR A 58 -19.57 16.55 15.21
CA TYR A 58 -19.35 17.54 14.15
C TYR A 58 -18.35 17.05 13.10
N LEU A 59 -17.22 16.48 13.54
CA LEU A 59 -16.23 15.87 12.64
C LEU A 59 -16.84 14.77 11.77
N LYS A 60 -17.59 13.83 12.36
CA LYS A 60 -18.23 12.72 11.62
C LYS A 60 -19.21 13.24 10.55
N GLN A 61 -20.00 14.26 10.90
CA GLN A 61 -20.92 14.89 9.96
C GLN A 61 -20.16 15.54 8.80
N LYS A 62 -19.17 16.40 9.08
CA LYS A 62 -18.43 17.11 8.03
C LYS A 62 -17.66 16.17 7.10
N LEU A 63 -17.12 15.08 7.64
CA LEU A 63 -16.52 14.03 6.83
C LEU A 63 -17.54 13.33 5.92
N SER A 64 -18.73 12.97 6.43
CA SER A 64 -19.78 12.36 5.61
C SER A 64 -20.35 13.29 4.53
N GLU A 65 -20.31 14.62 4.74
CA GLU A 65 -20.68 15.63 3.74
C GLU A 65 -19.59 15.79 2.67
N SER A 66 -18.33 15.55 3.02
CA SER A 66 -17.16 15.78 2.15
C SER A 66 -16.84 14.58 1.23
N ALA A 67 -17.33 13.38 1.56
CA ALA A 67 -17.03 12.16 0.83
C ALA A 67 -18.15 11.12 0.90
N THR A 68 -18.40 10.45 -0.21
CA THR A 68 -19.30 9.29 -0.28
C THR A 68 -18.47 8.01 -0.34
N VAL A 69 -18.68 7.10 0.61
CA VAL A 69 -17.96 5.82 0.68
C VAL A 69 -18.80 4.73 0.03
N ASN A 70 -18.17 3.89 -0.79
CA ASN A 70 -18.80 2.70 -1.34
C ASN A 70 -18.81 1.57 -0.30
N VAL A 71 -19.88 1.49 0.50
CA VAL A 71 -19.98 0.51 1.61
C VAL A 71 -19.92 -0.94 1.14
N ALA A 72 -20.32 -1.24 -0.11
CA ALA A 72 -20.26 -2.59 -0.67
C ALA A 72 -18.82 -3.10 -0.88
N SER A 73 -17.85 -2.18 -0.99
CA SER A 73 -16.43 -2.55 -1.12
C SER A 73 -15.78 -2.95 0.21
N ILE A 74 -16.39 -2.61 1.35
CA ILE A 74 -15.77 -2.73 2.67
C ILE A 74 -15.80 -4.19 3.14
N PRO A 75 -14.66 -4.77 3.59
CA PRO A 75 -14.63 -6.13 4.08
C PRO A 75 -15.50 -6.33 5.33
N VAL A 76 -16.50 -7.22 5.23
CA VAL A 76 -17.32 -7.67 6.35
C VAL A 76 -16.61 -8.74 7.18
N ASN A 77 -16.97 -8.89 8.46
CA ASN A 77 -16.56 -10.03 9.25
C ASN A 77 -17.36 -11.27 8.78
N PRO A 78 -16.71 -12.31 8.23
CA PRO A 78 -17.43 -13.47 7.67
C PRO A 78 -18.12 -14.33 8.73
N GLN A 79 -17.56 -14.43 9.95
CA GLN A 79 -18.19 -15.19 11.04
C GLN A 79 -19.43 -14.45 11.53
N THR A 80 -19.31 -13.14 11.78
CA THR A 80 -20.42 -12.28 12.16
C THR A 80 -21.51 -12.30 11.09
N PHE A 81 -21.16 -12.14 9.81
CA PHE A 81 -22.14 -12.13 8.73
C PHE A 81 -22.93 -13.43 8.66
N LYS A 82 -22.24 -14.59 8.71
CA LYS A 82 -22.88 -15.91 8.71
C LYS A 82 -23.79 -16.12 9.92
N PHE A 83 -23.37 -15.66 11.10
CA PHE A 83 -24.19 -15.71 12.31
C PHE A 83 -25.47 -14.88 12.15
N LEU A 84 -25.36 -13.66 11.63
CA LEU A 84 -26.52 -12.78 11.41
C LEU A 84 -27.48 -13.35 10.36
N GLU A 85 -26.98 -13.96 9.28
CA GLU A 85 -27.83 -14.66 8.29
C GLU A 85 -28.63 -15.80 8.94
N GLN A 86 -28.00 -16.57 9.82
CA GLN A 86 -28.66 -17.64 10.57
C GLN A 86 -29.70 -17.09 11.55
N GLN A 87 -29.40 -16.03 12.29
CA GLN A 87 -30.37 -15.40 13.19
C GLN A 87 -31.56 -14.82 12.42
N LYS A 88 -31.30 -14.23 11.24
CA LYS A 88 -32.33 -13.65 10.38
C LYS A 88 -33.28 -14.71 9.82
N SER A 89 -32.77 -15.87 9.42
CA SER A 89 -33.60 -16.98 8.92
C SER A 89 -34.49 -17.60 10.02
N LEU A 90 -34.10 -17.46 11.29
CA LEU A 90 -34.90 -17.82 12.45
C LEU A 90 -35.98 -16.77 12.80
N GLY A 91 -36.12 -15.70 11.99
CA GLY A 91 -37.12 -14.66 12.19
C GLY A 91 -36.73 -13.58 13.20
N ARG A 92 -35.48 -13.61 13.69
CA ARG A 92 -35.00 -12.63 14.68
C ARG A 92 -34.92 -11.23 14.07
N LYS A 93 -35.38 -10.23 14.83
CA LYS A 93 -35.19 -8.82 14.51
C LYS A 93 -33.75 -8.39 14.79
N ILE A 94 -33.09 -7.80 13.79
CA ILE A 94 -31.69 -7.37 13.88
C ILE A 94 -31.58 -5.88 13.57
N VAL A 95 -30.99 -5.11 14.47
CA VAL A 95 -30.86 -3.65 14.37
C VAL A 95 -29.38 -3.26 14.36
N LEU A 96 -28.97 -2.48 13.38
CA LEU A 96 -27.61 -1.91 13.33
C LEU A 96 -27.49 -0.78 14.37
N ALA A 97 -26.55 -0.90 15.33
CA ALA A 97 -26.36 0.04 16.41
C ALA A 97 -24.98 0.72 16.36
N THR A 98 -24.86 1.78 15.55
CA THR A 98 -23.57 2.37 15.20
C THR A 98 -23.36 3.79 15.74
N ALA A 99 -22.11 4.11 16.11
CA ALA A 99 -21.71 5.48 16.38
C ALA A 99 -21.43 6.28 15.09
N SER A 100 -21.53 5.68 13.90
CA SER A 100 -21.36 6.36 12.61
C SER A 100 -22.54 7.29 12.29
N ASN A 101 -22.34 8.18 11.32
CA ASN A 101 -23.39 9.11 10.87
C ASN A 101 -24.59 8.32 10.28
N GLN A 102 -25.81 8.84 10.48
CA GLN A 102 -27.04 8.25 9.94
C GLN A 102 -27.01 7.94 8.43
N SER A 103 -26.30 8.75 7.63
CA SER A 103 -26.19 8.53 6.18
C SER A 103 -25.47 7.22 5.86
N ILE A 104 -24.42 6.90 6.63
CA ILE A 104 -23.65 5.66 6.53
C ILE A 104 -24.50 4.49 7.01
N ALA A 105 -25.14 4.61 8.18
CA ALA A 105 -25.99 3.55 8.73
C ALA A 105 -27.12 3.15 7.76
N LYS A 106 -27.76 4.14 7.14
CA LYS A 106 -28.79 3.93 6.12
C LYS A 106 -28.26 3.18 4.90
N GLN A 107 -27.04 3.48 4.43
CA GLN A 107 -26.42 2.76 3.31
C GLN A 107 -26.17 1.29 3.65
N PHE A 108 -25.76 0.97 4.88
CA PHE A 108 -25.56 -0.42 5.31
C PHE A 108 -26.88 -1.19 5.36
N VAL A 109 -27.93 -0.62 5.97
CA VAL A 109 -29.25 -1.27 6.02
C VAL A 109 -29.84 -1.49 4.62
N ASN A 110 -29.65 -0.53 3.70
CA ASN A 110 -30.11 -0.68 2.32
C ASN A 110 -29.33 -1.74 1.53
N ASN A 111 -28.03 -1.91 1.81
CA ASN A 111 -27.18 -2.83 1.06
C ASN A 111 -27.16 -4.25 1.62
N TYR A 112 -27.50 -4.44 2.90
CA TYR A 112 -27.46 -5.73 3.57
C TYR A 112 -28.82 -6.09 4.18
N VAL A 113 -29.49 -7.08 3.58
CA VAL A 113 -30.84 -7.55 3.93
C VAL A 113 -30.93 -8.14 5.35
N VAL A 114 -29.79 -8.41 6.00
CA VAL A 114 -29.75 -8.92 7.37
C VAL A 114 -30.26 -7.92 8.41
N PHE A 115 -30.26 -6.62 8.13
CA PHE A 115 -30.70 -5.57 9.07
C PHE A 115 -32.13 -5.11 8.79
N ASP A 116 -32.94 -5.04 9.85
CA ASP A 116 -34.32 -4.53 9.81
C ASP A 116 -34.39 -3.02 9.98
N ASN A 117 -33.50 -2.46 10.80
CA ASN A 117 -33.47 -1.05 11.14
C ASN A 117 -32.08 -0.63 11.62
N TYR A 118 -31.89 0.66 11.89
CA TYR A 118 -30.65 1.19 12.49
C TYR A 118 -30.91 2.23 13.57
N ILE A 119 -29.96 2.34 14.49
CA ILE A 119 -29.73 3.50 15.35
C ILE A 119 -28.31 4.03 15.07
N ALA A 120 -28.20 5.35 14.92
CA ALA A 120 -26.97 6.00 14.46
C ALA A 120 -26.72 7.32 15.21
N SER A 121 -25.49 7.82 15.13
CA SER A 121 -25.17 9.16 15.63
C SER A 121 -25.79 10.24 14.74
N THR A 122 -26.26 11.31 15.38
CA THR A 122 -26.71 12.55 14.74
C THR A 122 -25.68 13.67 14.97
N THR A 123 -26.00 14.86 14.49
CA THR A 123 -25.17 16.07 14.63
C THR A 123 -24.92 16.46 16.09
N GLU A 124 -25.93 16.25 16.94
CA GLU A 124 -25.92 16.65 18.35
C GLU A 124 -25.66 15.48 19.31
N ASN A 125 -25.95 14.25 18.89
CA ASN A 125 -25.83 13.08 19.75
C ASN A 125 -24.89 12.01 19.17
N ASN A 126 -23.77 11.79 19.84
CA ASN A 126 -22.85 10.70 19.52
C ASN A 126 -23.28 9.41 20.24
N LEU A 127 -23.73 8.42 19.47
CA LEU A 127 -24.30 7.16 19.93
C LEU A 127 -23.19 6.15 20.33
N LYS A 128 -22.43 6.47 21.38
CA LYS A 128 -21.35 5.61 21.91
C LYS A 128 -21.51 5.40 23.43
N GLY A 129 -21.18 4.20 23.92
CA GLY A 129 -21.21 3.87 25.35
C GLY A 129 -22.60 4.08 25.95
N GLN A 130 -22.69 4.90 27.00
CA GLN A 130 -23.95 5.15 27.73
C GLN A 130 -25.08 5.67 26.81
N ASN A 131 -24.78 6.62 25.92
CA ASN A 131 -25.80 7.15 24.99
C ASN A 131 -26.37 6.06 24.07
N LYS A 132 -25.56 5.05 23.72
CA LYS A 132 -26.00 3.91 22.92
C LYS A 132 -26.89 2.99 23.74
N LEU A 133 -26.52 2.70 24.99
CA LEU A 133 -27.34 1.92 25.92
C LEU A 133 -28.70 2.59 26.14
N ASP A 134 -28.73 3.89 26.42
CA ASP A 134 -29.97 4.62 26.67
C ASP A 134 -30.91 4.60 25.44
N ALA A 135 -30.35 4.70 24.23
CA ALA A 135 -31.11 4.62 22.99
C ALA A 135 -31.68 3.20 22.77
N ILE A 136 -30.91 2.16 23.06
CA ILE A 136 -31.35 0.75 22.96
C ILE A 136 -32.46 0.47 23.98
N LEU A 137 -32.26 0.84 25.24
CA LEU A 137 -33.28 0.66 26.29
C LEU A 137 -34.58 1.40 25.96
N LYS A 138 -34.49 2.59 25.34
CA LYS A 138 -35.68 3.33 24.91
C LYS A 138 -36.49 2.59 23.84
N LEU A 139 -35.82 1.89 22.92
CA LEU A 139 -36.45 1.10 21.86
C LEU A 139 -36.93 -0.27 22.33
N SER A 140 -36.25 -0.86 23.31
CA SER A 140 -36.58 -2.16 23.88
C SER A 140 -37.61 -2.09 25.01
N LYS A 141 -38.26 -0.94 25.25
CA LYS A 141 -39.30 -0.80 26.29
C LYS A 141 -40.47 -1.76 26.12
N GLU A 142 -40.85 -2.03 24.88
CA GLU A 142 -41.93 -2.98 24.54
C GLU A 142 -41.52 -4.43 24.81
N ASP A 143 -40.22 -4.72 24.80
CA ASP A 143 -39.62 -6.04 25.04
C ASP A 143 -39.13 -6.19 26.51
N GLU A 144 -39.79 -5.54 27.47
CA GLU A 144 -39.39 -5.52 28.89
C GLU A 144 -37.94 -5.04 29.14
N ASN A 145 -37.40 -4.20 28.25
CA ASN A 145 -35.98 -3.79 28.21
C ASN A 145 -34.98 -4.93 27.98
N LYS A 146 -35.42 -6.08 27.45
CA LYS A 146 -34.54 -7.19 27.07
C LYS A 146 -34.01 -6.96 25.65
N PHE A 147 -32.71 -7.17 25.48
CA PHE A 147 -32.04 -7.07 24.18
C PHE A 147 -30.76 -7.91 24.19
N ASP A 148 -30.29 -8.29 23.01
CA ASP A 148 -28.96 -8.89 22.84
C ASP A 148 -28.05 -7.89 22.12
N TYR A 149 -26.74 -7.99 22.35
CA TYR A 149 -25.78 -7.03 21.80
C TYR A 149 -24.50 -7.67 21.29
N MET A 150 -24.03 -7.20 20.13
CA MET A 150 -22.77 -7.61 19.52
C MET A 150 -21.86 -6.39 19.34
N GLY A 151 -20.61 -6.47 19.83
CA GLY A 151 -19.67 -5.34 19.84
C GLY A 151 -18.21 -5.78 19.97
N ASN A 152 -17.26 -4.85 19.90
CA ASN A 152 -15.81 -5.14 19.89
C ASN A 152 -14.97 -4.27 20.83
N SER A 153 -15.53 -3.19 21.35
CA SER A 153 -14.79 -2.12 22.02
C SER A 153 -14.92 -2.20 23.53
N ILE A 154 -14.08 -1.43 24.24
CA ILE A 154 -14.16 -1.40 25.71
C ILE A 154 -15.44 -0.68 26.18
N GLU A 155 -15.92 0.29 25.39
CA GLU A 155 -17.15 1.04 25.70
C GLU A 155 -18.40 0.18 25.58
N ASP A 156 -18.33 -0.95 24.87
CA ASP A 156 -19.41 -1.91 24.70
C ASP A 156 -19.69 -2.76 25.95
N PHE A 157 -18.75 -2.82 26.90
CA PHE A 157 -18.93 -3.64 28.10
C PHE A 157 -20.09 -3.18 28.98
N ILE A 158 -20.42 -1.88 28.97
CA ILE A 158 -21.60 -1.35 29.68
C ILE A 158 -22.89 -1.92 29.06
N LEU A 159 -22.90 -2.17 27.75
CA LEU A 159 -24.02 -2.82 27.07
C LEU A 159 -24.01 -4.33 27.34
N PHE A 160 -22.84 -4.97 27.34
CA PHE A 160 -22.72 -6.40 27.62
C PHE A 160 -23.24 -6.78 29.00
N GLU A 161 -23.04 -5.94 30.02
CA GLU A 161 -23.54 -6.15 31.39
C GLU A 161 -25.08 -6.07 31.50
N LYS A 162 -25.75 -5.45 30.52
CA LYS A 162 -27.21 -5.26 30.51
C LYS A 162 -27.94 -6.13 29.48
N ALA A 163 -27.21 -6.66 28.51
CA ALA A 163 -27.76 -7.52 27.47
C ALA A 163 -28.13 -8.91 28.03
N THR A 164 -29.15 -9.55 27.43
CA THR A 164 -29.54 -10.92 27.78
C THR A 164 -28.51 -11.92 27.26
N ASN A 165 -28.14 -11.81 25.98
CA ASN A 165 -26.91 -12.39 25.45
C ASN A 165 -26.01 -11.31 24.84
N SER A 166 -24.71 -11.48 25.03
CA SER A 166 -23.69 -10.56 24.54
C SER A 166 -22.61 -11.30 23.75
N TYR A 167 -22.23 -10.72 22.61
CA TYR A 167 -21.34 -11.35 21.65
C TYR A 167 -20.13 -10.43 21.42
N LEU A 168 -18.96 -10.85 21.87
CA LEU A 168 -17.72 -10.11 21.64
C LEU A 168 -17.15 -10.49 20.29
N VAL A 169 -16.84 -9.53 19.43
CA VAL A 169 -16.31 -9.79 18.08
C VAL A 169 -14.97 -9.09 17.93
N ALA A 170 -13.94 -9.80 17.46
CA ALA A 170 -12.67 -9.20 17.06
C ALA A 170 -12.18 -8.11 18.04
N PRO A 171 -12.05 -8.44 19.35
CA PRO A 171 -11.90 -7.43 20.39
C PRO A 171 -10.69 -6.53 20.17
N THR A 172 -10.87 -5.24 20.43
CA THR A 172 -9.72 -4.31 20.54
C THR A 172 -8.76 -4.77 21.65
N ALA A 173 -7.49 -4.35 21.61
CA ALA A 173 -6.50 -4.77 22.62
C ALA A 173 -6.98 -4.54 24.07
N ASN A 174 -7.60 -3.38 24.33
CA ASN A 174 -8.15 -3.04 25.64
C ASN A 174 -9.39 -3.88 25.98
N ALA A 175 -10.27 -4.15 25.01
CA ALA A 175 -11.42 -5.03 25.20
C ALA A 175 -10.99 -6.48 25.47
N SER A 176 -9.96 -6.98 24.79
CA SER A 176 -9.36 -8.31 25.00
C SER A 176 -8.68 -8.43 26.37
N GLN A 177 -8.11 -7.34 26.89
CA GLN A 177 -7.57 -7.33 28.24
C GLN A 177 -8.68 -7.34 29.29
N LYS A 178 -9.74 -6.54 29.09
CA LYS A 178 -10.89 -6.47 30.00
C LYS A 178 -11.70 -7.79 29.99
N SER A 179 -11.84 -8.44 28.84
CA SER A 179 -12.55 -9.72 28.71
C SER A 179 -11.91 -10.85 29.53
N LYS A 180 -10.61 -10.76 29.84
CA LYS A 180 -9.90 -11.72 30.71
C LYS A 180 -10.16 -11.52 32.20
N GLN A 181 -10.76 -10.40 32.59
CA GLN A 181 -10.97 -10.02 33.99
C GLN A 181 -12.33 -10.45 34.55
N GLY A 182 -13.22 -11.00 33.71
CA GLY A 182 -14.55 -11.45 34.12
C GLY A 182 -15.37 -12.00 32.96
N GLN A 183 -16.50 -12.63 33.26
CA GLN A 183 -17.46 -13.09 32.25
C GLN A 183 -18.43 -11.96 31.93
N PHE A 184 -18.12 -11.21 30.87
CA PHE A 184 -18.96 -10.10 30.41
C PHE A 184 -19.81 -10.47 29.19
N PHE A 185 -19.48 -11.56 28.48
CA PHE A 185 -20.10 -11.92 27.22
C PHE A 185 -20.39 -13.42 27.15
N THR A 186 -21.40 -13.79 26.35
CA THR A 186 -21.87 -15.16 26.12
C THR A 186 -20.93 -15.92 25.19
N GLU A 187 -20.51 -15.30 24.08
CA GLU A 187 -19.67 -15.94 23.07
C GLU A 187 -18.70 -14.92 22.43
N CYS A 188 -17.52 -15.37 22.02
CA CYS A 188 -16.50 -14.56 21.35
C CYS A 188 -16.27 -15.06 19.93
N PHE A 189 -16.39 -14.16 18.95
CA PHE A 189 -16.10 -14.40 17.53
C PHE A 189 -14.77 -13.78 17.14
N ASP A 190 -13.99 -14.51 16.34
CA ASP A 190 -12.67 -14.12 15.83
C ASP A 190 -11.72 -13.54 16.90
N GLU A 191 -10.79 -14.34 17.43
CA GLU A 191 -9.66 -13.76 18.18
C GLU A 191 -8.75 -12.99 17.21
N THR A 192 -8.80 -11.67 17.30
CA THR A 192 -7.91 -10.76 16.58
C THR A 192 -6.47 -10.98 17.05
N SER A 193 -5.70 -11.73 16.27
CA SER A 193 -4.24 -11.73 16.41
C SER A 193 -3.66 -10.44 15.83
N ALA A 194 -2.73 -9.82 16.56
CA ALA A 194 -2.00 -8.67 16.05
C ALA A 194 -1.37 -9.01 14.69
N ALA A 195 -1.35 -8.04 13.77
CA ALA A 195 -0.79 -8.25 12.44
C ALA A 195 0.64 -8.77 12.54
N SER A 196 0.89 -9.97 12.02
CA SER A 196 2.21 -10.59 12.07
C SER A 196 3.28 -9.71 11.41
N LEU A 197 4.52 -9.80 11.88
CA LEU A 197 5.68 -9.12 11.27
C LEU A 197 5.78 -9.38 9.76
N LYS A 198 5.40 -10.59 9.32
CA LYS A 198 5.36 -10.99 7.91
C LYS A 198 4.39 -10.13 7.08
N LEU A 199 3.24 -9.76 7.65
CA LEU A 199 2.28 -8.87 6.97
C LEU A 199 2.84 -7.46 6.82
N TRP A 200 3.52 -6.95 7.85
CA TRP A 200 4.20 -5.65 7.77
C TRP A 200 5.32 -5.65 6.74
N ILE A 201 6.19 -6.66 6.71
CA ILE A 201 7.25 -6.79 5.69
C ILE A 201 6.65 -6.78 4.28
N LYS A 202 5.52 -7.49 4.08
CA LYS A 202 4.78 -7.50 2.81
C LYS A 202 4.20 -6.12 2.48
N GLN A 203 3.60 -5.44 3.46
CA GLN A 203 2.95 -4.13 3.29
C GLN A 203 3.97 -3.00 3.03
N LEU A 204 5.11 -3.02 3.72
CA LEU A 204 6.22 -2.09 3.52
C LEU A 204 6.96 -2.34 2.21
N ARG A 205 6.77 -3.51 1.59
CA ARG A 205 7.38 -3.90 0.31
C ARG A 205 8.91 -3.83 0.35
N ILE A 206 9.53 -4.36 1.41
CA ILE A 206 11.00 -4.34 1.60
C ILE A 206 11.75 -4.89 0.39
N TYR A 207 11.21 -5.89 -0.31
CA TYR A 207 11.81 -6.42 -1.55
C TYR A 207 11.99 -5.36 -2.65
N GLN A 208 11.22 -4.27 -2.64
CA GLN A 208 11.36 -3.18 -3.61
C GLN A 208 12.53 -2.23 -3.28
N TRP A 209 13.12 -2.34 -2.10
CA TRP A 209 14.33 -1.59 -1.74
C TRP A 209 15.52 -1.98 -2.62
N LEU A 210 15.48 -3.15 -3.26
CA LEU A 210 16.46 -3.56 -4.27
C LEU A 210 16.68 -2.47 -5.34
N LYS A 211 15.64 -1.72 -5.71
CA LYS A 211 15.74 -0.61 -6.69
C LYS A 211 16.64 0.53 -6.19
N ASN A 212 16.71 0.71 -4.87
CA ASN A 212 17.59 1.69 -4.24
C ASN A 212 19.05 1.22 -4.21
N GLY A 213 19.35 -0.01 -4.66
CA GLY A 213 20.72 -0.48 -4.88
C GLY A 213 21.53 0.43 -5.81
N LEU A 214 20.85 1.20 -6.68
CA LEU A 214 21.49 2.21 -7.54
C LEU A 214 22.20 3.34 -6.77
N ILE A 215 21.86 3.56 -5.50
CA ILE A 215 22.54 4.52 -4.61
C ILE A 215 24.00 4.12 -4.39
N PHE A 216 24.34 2.84 -4.54
CA PHE A 216 25.72 2.36 -4.42
C PHE A 216 26.55 2.52 -5.70
N VAL A 217 25.95 2.86 -6.84
CA VAL A 217 26.68 2.99 -8.11
C VAL A 217 27.81 4.03 -8.03
N PRO A 218 27.59 5.25 -7.49
CA PRO A 218 28.66 6.23 -7.34
C PRO A 218 29.79 5.77 -6.43
N LEU A 219 29.50 5.02 -5.37
CA LEU A 219 30.50 4.47 -4.45
C LEU A 219 31.47 3.52 -5.18
N LEU A 220 30.93 2.67 -6.05
CA LEU A 220 31.71 1.74 -6.86
C LEU A 220 32.51 2.47 -7.94
N VAL A 221 31.87 3.38 -8.67
CA VAL A 221 32.49 4.09 -9.78
C VAL A 221 33.57 5.07 -9.32
N ALA A 222 33.41 5.69 -8.15
CA ALA A 222 34.40 6.60 -7.58
C ALA A 222 35.55 5.89 -6.87
N ASN A 223 35.59 4.54 -6.85
CA ASN A 223 36.53 3.73 -6.09
C ASN A 223 36.61 4.06 -4.59
N GLN A 224 35.52 4.55 -4.00
CA GLN A 224 35.43 4.87 -2.57
C GLN A 224 34.86 3.71 -1.73
N PHE A 225 34.77 2.50 -2.31
CA PHE A 225 34.23 1.32 -1.65
C PHE A 225 35.13 0.76 -0.53
N THR A 226 36.31 1.34 -0.29
CA THR A 226 37.20 1.06 0.85
C THR A 226 37.10 2.11 1.96
N ASP A 227 36.47 3.27 1.69
CA ASP A 227 36.26 4.31 2.68
C ASP A 227 35.05 3.98 3.56
N LEU A 228 35.33 3.70 4.85
CA LEU A 228 34.31 3.33 5.82
C LEU A 228 33.23 4.41 5.99
N GLN A 229 33.60 5.70 5.87
CA GLN A 229 32.64 6.79 6.00
C GLN A 229 31.73 6.87 4.76
N ALA A 230 32.29 6.75 3.56
CA ALA A 230 31.50 6.69 2.32
C ALA A 230 30.54 5.50 2.30
N ILE A 231 30.97 4.32 2.75
CA ILE A 231 30.13 3.12 2.86
C ILE A 231 28.98 3.36 3.85
N THR A 232 29.29 3.90 5.03
CA THR A 232 28.30 4.14 6.09
C THR A 232 27.24 5.14 5.64
N ASN A 233 27.68 6.25 5.05
CA ASN A 233 26.79 7.29 4.53
C ASN A 233 25.91 6.74 3.40
N THR A 234 26.47 5.96 2.48
CA THR A 234 25.72 5.31 1.38
C THR A 234 24.69 4.30 1.91
N LEU A 235 25.02 3.53 2.96
CA LEU A 235 24.10 2.60 3.61
C LEU A 235 22.94 3.34 4.29
N LEU A 236 23.23 4.43 5.01
CA LEU A 236 22.21 5.28 5.61
C LEU A 236 21.31 5.93 4.55
N ALA A 237 21.88 6.35 3.41
CA ALA A 237 21.13 6.86 2.28
C ALA A 237 20.19 5.81 1.67
N PHE A 238 20.68 4.57 1.52
CA PHE A 238 19.87 3.43 1.08
C PHE A 238 18.69 3.17 2.02
N VAL A 239 18.94 3.17 3.33
CA VAL A 239 17.89 3.03 4.36
C VAL A 239 16.91 4.20 4.28
N SER A 240 17.38 5.44 4.22
CA SER A 240 16.52 6.64 4.11
C SER A 240 15.59 6.57 2.89
N PHE A 241 16.11 6.22 1.71
CA PHE A 241 15.29 5.99 0.50
C PHE A 241 14.33 4.81 0.66
N GLY A 242 14.75 3.74 1.34
CA GLY A 242 13.93 2.59 1.65
C GLY A 242 12.72 2.96 2.51
N LEU A 243 12.95 3.70 3.59
CA LEU A 243 11.91 4.18 4.50
C LEU A 243 10.91 5.10 3.78
N LEU A 244 11.40 6.03 2.95
CA LEU A 244 10.54 6.90 2.14
C LEU A 244 9.69 6.10 1.15
N ALA A 245 10.32 5.14 0.45
CA ALA A 245 9.62 4.27 -0.49
C ALA A 245 8.51 3.47 0.22
N SER A 246 8.81 2.87 1.38
CA SER A 246 7.83 2.15 2.19
C SER A 246 6.67 3.06 2.63
N SER A 247 6.98 4.27 3.14
CA SER A 247 5.96 5.26 3.53
C SER A 247 5.03 5.63 2.37
N THR A 248 5.61 5.97 1.22
CA THR A 248 4.83 6.33 0.02
C THR A 248 4.01 5.15 -0.51
N TYR A 249 4.48 3.91 -0.41
CA TYR A 249 3.69 2.73 -0.78
C TYR A 249 2.51 2.48 0.17
N VAL A 250 2.71 2.62 1.48
CA VAL A 250 1.63 2.49 2.46
C VAL A 250 0.59 3.59 2.23
N MET A 251 1.01 4.83 2.03
CA MET A 251 0.11 5.94 1.77
C MET A 251 -0.69 5.77 0.47
N ASN A 252 -0.03 5.31 -0.60
CA ASN A 252 -0.73 4.99 -1.85
C ASN A 252 -1.76 3.88 -1.67
N ASP A 253 -1.41 2.80 -0.95
CA ASP A 253 -2.36 1.70 -0.69
C ASP A 253 -3.54 2.15 0.19
N LEU A 254 -3.35 3.12 1.10
CA LEU A 254 -4.43 3.74 1.88
C LEU A 254 -5.38 4.58 1.00
N VAL A 255 -4.83 5.39 0.09
CA VAL A 255 -5.62 6.22 -0.84
C VAL A 255 -6.36 5.39 -1.88
N ASP A 256 -5.82 4.22 -2.24
CA ASP A 256 -6.37 3.33 -3.26
C ASP A 256 -7.20 2.16 -2.70
N LEU A 257 -7.54 2.16 -1.40
CA LEU A 257 -8.27 1.06 -0.73
C LEU A 257 -9.48 0.55 -1.50
N GLU A 258 -10.41 1.42 -1.92
CA GLU A 258 -11.61 1.02 -2.66
C GLU A 258 -11.27 0.32 -3.98
N SER A 259 -10.33 0.90 -4.75
CA SER A 259 -9.89 0.32 -6.02
C SER A 259 -9.11 -0.98 -5.85
N ASP A 260 -8.39 -1.12 -4.74
CA ASP A 260 -7.64 -2.33 -4.42
C ASP A 260 -8.56 -3.46 -3.99
N ARG A 261 -9.65 -3.17 -3.27
CA ARG A 261 -10.67 -4.13 -2.84
C ARG A 261 -11.44 -4.75 -4.01
N THR A 262 -11.71 -3.96 -5.05
CA THR A 262 -12.43 -4.44 -6.26
C THR A 262 -11.52 -5.20 -7.24
N HIS A 263 -10.19 -5.11 -7.09
CA HIS A 263 -9.24 -5.68 -8.03
C HIS A 263 -8.87 -7.14 -7.70
N LYS A 264 -8.98 -8.04 -8.68
CA LYS A 264 -8.73 -9.50 -8.59
C LYS A 264 -7.54 -9.94 -7.72
N ARG A 265 -6.37 -9.33 -7.90
CA ARG A 265 -5.14 -9.63 -7.11
C ARG A 265 -4.92 -8.70 -5.91
N LYS A 266 -5.27 -7.41 -6.02
CA LYS A 266 -4.90 -6.40 -5.01
C LYS A 266 -5.82 -6.45 -3.79
N CYS A 267 -6.97 -7.10 -3.88
CA CYS A 267 -7.87 -7.33 -2.75
C CYS A 267 -7.21 -8.14 -1.62
N HIS A 268 -6.17 -8.93 -1.92
CA HIS A 268 -5.37 -9.68 -0.95
C HIS A 268 -4.19 -8.88 -0.36
N ARG A 269 -4.10 -7.57 -0.60
CA ARG A 269 -3.14 -6.69 0.09
C ARG A 269 -3.55 -6.56 1.56
N PRO A 270 -2.59 -6.56 2.51
CA PRO A 270 -2.90 -6.51 3.93
C PRO A 270 -3.87 -5.39 4.34
N LEU A 271 -3.74 -4.19 3.76
CA LEU A 271 -4.69 -3.07 4.00
C LEU A 271 -6.06 -3.29 3.35
N ALA A 272 -6.10 -3.72 2.08
CA ALA A 272 -7.34 -3.93 1.35
C ALA A 272 -8.22 -5.01 2.00
N SER A 273 -7.60 -6.08 2.51
CA SER A 273 -8.27 -7.17 3.22
C SER A 273 -8.49 -6.93 4.73
N CYS A 274 -8.16 -5.74 5.24
CA CYS A 274 -8.22 -5.39 6.66
C CYS A 274 -7.43 -6.33 7.59
N GLN A 275 -6.32 -6.90 7.12
CA GLN A 275 -5.36 -7.64 7.96
C GLN A 275 -4.44 -6.69 8.73
N ILE A 276 -4.24 -5.49 8.19
CA ILE A 276 -3.63 -4.35 8.88
C ILE A 276 -4.70 -3.26 8.94
N HIS A 277 -5.00 -2.77 10.13
CA HIS A 277 -5.95 -1.68 10.31
C HIS A 277 -5.39 -0.34 9.80
N ILE A 278 -6.29 0.56 9.42
CA ILE A 278 -5.96 1.85 8.81
C ILE A 278 -5.10 2.73 9.74
N LEU A 279 -5.48 2.85 11.02
CA LEU A 279 -4.78 3.76 11.94
C LEU A 279 -3.31 3.38 12.18
N PRO A 280 -2.96 2.12 12.52
CA PRO A 280 -1.56 1.69 12.57
C PRO A 280 -0.79 1.96 11.29
N ALA A 281 -1.43 1.78 10.12
CA ALA A 281 -0.79 2.03 8.83
C ALA A 281 -0.47 3.52 8.60
N ILE A 282 -1.39 4.42 8.97
CA ILE A 282 -1.15 5.87 8.94
C ILE A 282 0.01 6.24 9.86
N ILE A 283 0.02 5.71 11.10
CA ILE A 283 1.08 5.99 12.08
C ILE A 283 2.43 5.51 11.56
N VAL A 284 2.52 4.27 11.10
CA VAL A 284 3.77 3.70 10.54
C VAL A 284 4.22 4.47 9.31
N ALA A 285 3.32 4.79 8.37
CA ALA A 285 3.68 5.59 7.20
C ALA A 285 4.25 6.97 7.57
N THR A 286 3.62 7.64 8.54
CA THR A 286 4.05 8.97 9.02
C THR A 286 5.40 8.88 9.74
N MET A 287 5.59 7.89 10.61
CA MET A 287 6.86 7.66 11.30
C MET A 287 8.00 7.39 10.32
N LEU A 288 7.80 6.49 9.36
CA LEU A 288 8.79 6.17 8.33
C LEU A 288 9.16 7.39 7.48
N PHE A 289 8.18 8.24 7.16
CA PHE A 289 8.39 9.49 6.45
C PHE A 289 9.28 10.45 7.24
N ILE A 290 8.95 10.71 8.50
CA ILE A 290 9.70 11.61 9.38
C ILE A 290 11.13 11.10 9.57
N VAL A 291 11.30 9.81 9.90
CA VAL A 291 12.62 9.21 10.10
C VAL A 291 13.46 9.29 8.81
N SER A 292 12.86 9.05 7.64
CA SER A 292 13.55 9.19 6.36
C SER A 292 14.11 10.60 6.14
N LEU A 293 13.30 11.64 6.40
CA LEU A 293 13.71 13.03 6.25
C LEU A 293 14.76 13.45 7.28
N LEU A 294 14.64 13.01 8.54
CA LEU A 294 15.63 13.28 9.57
C LEU A 294 16.99 12.65 9.23
N LEU A 295 16.99 11.40 8.76
CA LEU A 295 18.20 10.74 8.27
C LEU A 295 18.77 11.51 7.08
N ALA A 296 17.95 11.94 6.14
CA ALA A 296 18.42 12.68 4.98
C ALA A 296 19.06 14.03 5.35
N TRP A 297 18.45 14.76 6.28
CA TRP A 297 18.96 16.01 6.82
C TRP A 297 20.30 15.81 7.56
N SER A 298 20.47 14.70 8.28
CA SER A 298 21.73 14.37 8.96
C SER A 298 22.89 14.00 8.03
N LEU A 299 22.61 13.57 6.80
CA LEU A 299 23.64 13.14 5.84
C LEU A 299 24.23 14.33 5.07
N SER A 300 23.42 15.02 4.27
CA SER A 300 23.83 16.23 3.55
C SER A 300 22.63 17.02 3.02
N ASN A 301 22.77 18.34 2.89
CA ASN A 301 21.73 19.18 2.30
C ASN A 301 21.44 18.80 0.84
N SER A 302 22.46 18.42 0.08
CA SER A 302 22.33 17.96 -1.31
C SER A 302 21.51 16.67 -1.40
N PHE A 303 21.71 15.74 -0.46
CA PHE A 303 20.92 14.50 -0.39
C PHE A 303 19.47 14.78 0.00
N LEU A 304 19.22 15.64 0.99
CA LEU A 304 17.86 16.05 1.37
C LEU A 304 17.11 16.66 0.17
N MET A 305 17.73 17.58 -0.56
CA MET A 305 17.14 18.16 -1.78
C MET A 305 16.84 17.08 -2.83
N THR A 306 17.77 16.14 -3.04
CA THR A 306 17.58 15.03 -3.99
C THR A 306 16.41 14.14 -3.57
N LEU A 307 16.27 13.85 -2.26
CA LEU A 307 15.17 13.08 -1.70
C LEU A 307 13.82 13.80 -1.86
N VAL A 308 13.77 15.11 -1.67
CA VAL A 308 12.57 15.94 -1.88
C VAL A 308 12.17 15.96 -3.36
N VAL A 309 13.13 16.10 -4.27
CA VAL A 309 12.87 16.01 -5.73
C VAL A 309 12.34 14.63 -6.10
N TYR A 310 12.97 13.56 -5.58
CA TYR A 310 12.52 12.19 -5.76
C TYR A 310 11.08 11.98 -5.26
N LEU A 311 10.76 12.48 -4.06
CA LEU A 311 9.42 12.42 -3.48
C LEU A 311 8.41 13.15 -4.36
N THR A 312 8.73 14.37 -4.78
CA THR A 312 7.85 15.22 -5.60
C THR A 312 7.53 14.54 -6.93
N LEU A 313 8.55 13.96 -7.59
CA LEU A 313 8.37 13.21 -8.82
C LEU A 313 7.56 11.94 -8.60
N THR A 314 7.80 11.22 -7.49
CA THR A 314 7.06 10.00 -7.13
C THR A 314 5.58 10.28 -6.91
N LEU A 315 5.25 11.34 -6.16
CA LEU A 315 3.87 11.75 -5.91
C LEU A 315 3.19 12.24 -7.21
N SER A 316 3.87 13.12 -7.96
CA SER A 316 3.38 13.62 -9.25
C SER A 316 3.10 12.47 -10.24
N TYR A 317 3.97 11.46 -10.24
CA TYR A 317 3.78 10.23 -10.98
C TYR A 317 2.51 9.47 -10.56
N SER A 318 2.35 9.22 -9.27
CA SER A 318 1.20 8.47 -8.74
C SER A 318 -0.14 9.15 -9.04
N PHE A 319 -0.22 10.48 -8.93
CA PHE A 319 -1.48 11.21 -9.08
C PHE A 319 -1.80 11.56 -10.53
N LYS A 320 -0.81 12.00 -11.32
CA LYS A 320 -1.07 12.65 -12.61
C LYS A 320 -0.24 12.10 -13.76
N ILE A 321 1.09 12.06 -13.64
CA ILE A 321 1.97 11.81 -14.80
C ILE A 321 1.72 10.44 -15.41
N LYS A 322 1.41 9.41 -14.60
CA LYS A 322 1.19 8.05 -15.09
C LYS A 322 0.04 7.90 -16.10
N ARG A 323 -0.85 8.89 -16.21
CA ARG A 323 -2.02 8.88 -17.09
C ARG A 323 -1.71 9.40 -18.50
N TYR A 324 -0.64 10.18 -18.66
CA TYR A 324 -0.24 10.72 -19.96
C TYR A 324 0.63 9.72 -20.72
N PHE A 325 0.37 9.60 -22.03
CA PHE A 325 1.15 8.77 -22.93
C PHE A 325 2.65 9.09 -22.87
N GLY A 326 3.50 8.06 -22.74
CA GLY A 326 4.96 8.13 -22.71
C GLY A 326 5.59 8.76 -21.46
N MET A 327 4.89 9.68 -20.80
CA MET A 327 5.42 10.43 -19.65
C MET A 327 5.68 9.56 -18.42
N ASP A 328 4.95 8.47 -18.26
CA ASP A 328 5.16 7.51 -17.18
C ASP A 328 6.50 6.78 -17.33
N VAL A 329 6.92 6.47 -18.56
CA VAL A 329 8.22 5.85 -18.87
C VAL A 329 9.36 6.82 -18.59
N ILE A 330 9.22 8.08 -19.04
CA ILE A 330 10.22 9.14 -18.77
C ILE A 330 10.37 9.35 -17.26
N ALA A 331 9.25 9.47 -16.54
CA ALA A 331 9.27 9.63 -15.09
C ALA A 331 9.92 8.44 -14.38
N LEU A 332 9.65 7.20 -14.81
CA LEU A 332 10.32 6.02 -14.27
C LEU A 332 11.83 6.06 -14.50
N ALA A 333 12.28 6.40 -15.71
CA ALA A 333 13.71 6.54 -16.02
C ALA A 333 14.38 7.59 -15.12
N SER A 334 13.77 8.78 -14.99
CA SER A 334 14.26 9.84 -14.12
C SER A 334 14.31 9.41 -12.65
N LEU A 335 13.31 8.68 -12.14
CA LEU A 335 13.30 8.16 -10.77
C LEU A 335 14.47 7.19 -10.52
N TYR A 336 14.85 6.37 -11.50
CA TYR A 336 16.02 5.50 -11.37
C TYR A 336 17.33 6.29 -11.40
N THR A 337 17.47 7.26 -12.31
CA THR A 337 18.67 8.12 -12.40
C THR A 337 18.87 8.98 -11.14
N ILE A 338 17.79 9.51 -10.55
CA ILE A 338 17.87 10.30 -9.30
C ILE A 338 18.50 9.50 -8.15
N ARG A 339 18.37 8.17 -8.12
CA ARG A 339 19.02 7.33 -7.09
C ARG A 339 20.54 7.35 -7.21
N ILE A 340 21.06 7.42 -8.43
CA ILE A 340 22.51 7.56 -8.66
C ILE A 340 22.97 8.93 -8.19
N PHE A 341 22.22 10.00 -8.50
CA PHE A 341 22.50 11.33 -7.95
C PHE A 341 22.49 11.34 -6.41
N ALA A 342 21.54 10.64 -5.80
CA ALA A 342 21.44 10.57 -4.35
C ALA A 342 22.67 9.92 -3.70
N GLY A 343 23.18 8.82 -4.28
CA GLY A 343 24.43 8.21 -3.84
C GLY A 343 25.60 9.18 -3.92
N ALA A 344 25.73 9.89 -5.04
CA ALA A 344 26.81 10.83 -5.29
C ALA A 344 26.79 12.03 -4.33
N ALA A 345 25.58 12.53 -4.01
CA ALA A 345 25.37 13.64 -3.08
C ALA A 345 25.79 13.34 -1.64
N VAL A 346 25.89 12.06 -1.28
CA VAL A 346 26.21 11.60 0.08
C VAL A 346 27.69 11.30 0.27
N ILE A 347 28.37 10.92 -0.82
CA ILE A 347 29.83 10.71 -0.85
C ILE A 347 30.60 11.94 -1.36
N GLY A 348 29.89 13.01 -1.74
CA GLY A 348 30.51 14.27 -2.18
C GLY A 348 31.19 14.20 -3.55
N VAL A 349 30.76 13.29 -4.42
CA VAL A 349 31.36 13.09 -5.75
C VAL A 349 30.47 13.69 -6.83
N THR A 350 31.08 14.33 -7.83
CA THR A 350 30.38 14.79 -9.03
C THR A 350 30.19 13.65 -10.01
N VAL A 351 28.94 13.36 -10.39
CA VAL A 351 28.65 12.32 -11.39
C VAL A 351 28.99 12.82 -12.78
N SER A 352 29.67 12.01 -13.59
CA SER A 352 29.99 12.37 -14.97
C SER A 352 28.73 12.48 -15.83
N PHE A 353 28.74 13.42 -16.77
CA PHE A 353 27.65 13.58 -17.74
C PHE A 353 27.38 12.29 -18.52
N TRP A 354 28.43 11.55 -18.89
CA TRP A 354 28.33 10.29 -19.62
C TRP A 354 27.66 9.18 -18.80
N LEU A 355 27.99 9.05 -17.51
CA LEU A 355 27.37 8.05 -16.63
C LEU A 355 25.88 8.34 -16.41
N LEU A 356 25.52 9.62 -16.25
CA LEU A 356 24.12 10.04 -16.12
C LEU A 356 23.33 9.82 -17.42
N SER A 357 23.93 10.15 -18.57
CA SER A 357 23.32 9.93 -19.87
C SER A 357 23.11 8.44 -20.12
N PHE A 358 24.13 7.61 -19.86
CA PHE A 358 24.03 6.16 -19.88
C PHE A 358 22.88 5.67 -19.00
N SER A 359 22.83 6.11 -17.74
CA SER A 359 21.78 5.78 -16.78
C SER A 359 20.38 6.14 -17.29
N MET A 360 20.21 7.32 -17.87
CA MET A 360 18.91 7.75 -18.38
C MET A 360 18.43 6.84 -19.51
N PHE A 361 19.29 6.53 -20.48
CA PHE A 361 18.93 5.69 -21.63
C PHE A 361 18.74 4.21 -21.28
N ILE A 362 19.55 3.65 -20.37
CA ILE A 362 19.34 2.27 -19.91
C ILE A 362 18.01 2.14 -19.15
N PHE A 363 17.70 3.08 -18.25
CA PHE A 363 16.44 3.03 -17.49
C PHE A 363 15.22 3.38 -18.33
N LEU A 364 15.36 4.25 -19.33
CA LEU A 364 14.32 4.48 -20.34
C LEU A 364 14.03 3.18 -21.12
N SER A 365 15.07 2.47 -21.57
CA SER A 365 14.92 1.16 -22.22
C SER A 365 14.22 0.16 -21.31
N LEU A 366 14.64 0.02 -20.04
CA LEU A 366 14.00 -0.93 -19.10
C LEU A 366 12.56 -0.54 -18.75
N ALA A 367 12.25 0.75 -18.64
CA ALA A 367 10.88 1.21 -18.44
C ALA A 367 9.99 0.88 -19.66
N LEU A 368 10.53 1.01 -20.88
CA LEU A 368 9.84 0.62 -22.11
C LEU A 368 9.68 -0.90 -22.20
N VAL A 369 10.67 -1.70 -21.80
CA VAL A 369 10.57 -3.16 -21.68
C VAL A 369 9.36 -3.53 -20.81
N LYS A 370 9.22 -2.89 -19.64
CA LYS A 370 8.08 -3.13 -18.75
C LYS A 370 6.74 -2.79 -19.42
N ARG A 371 6.67 -1.65 -20.11
CA ARG A 371 5.46 -1.21 -20.83
C ARG A 371 5.09 -2.17 -21.96
N CYS A 372 6.06 -2.57 -22.76
CA CYS A 372 5.88 -3.54 -23.83
C CYS A 372 5.46 -4.92 -23.30
N ALA A 373 6.02 -5.37 -22.17
CA ALA A 373 5.59 -6.62 -21.53
C ALA A 373 4.10 -6.58 -21.13
N GLU A 374 3.64 -5.47 -20.55
CA GLU A 374 2.22 -5.25 -20.23
C GLU A 374 1.34 -5.26 -21.50
N LEU A 375 1.76 -4.61 -22.59
CA LEU A 375 1.04 -4.59 -23.87
C LEU A 375 0.99 -5.96 -24.56
N VAL A 376 2.09 -6.72 -24.54
CA VAL A 376 2.14 -8.09 -25.09
C VAL A 376 1.20 -9.00 -24.31
N ALA A 377 1.17 -8.89 -22.98
CA ALA A 377 0.25 -9.66 -22.14
C ALA A 377 -1.23 -9.31 -22.41
N LEU A 378 -1.56 -8.03 -22.63
CA LEU A 378 -2.92 -7.63 -23.01
C LEU A 378 -3.33 -8.18 -24.37
N LYS A 379 -2.42 -8.11 -25.35
CA LYS A 379 -2.64 -8.67 -26.69
C LYS A 379 -2.92 -10.18 -26.63
N GLN A 380 -2.20 -10.91 -25.78
CA GLN A 380 -2.45 -12.35 -25.53
C GLN A 380 -3.79 -12.62 -24.83
N GLN A 381 -4.31 -11.65 -24.06
CA GLN A 381 -5.61 -11.73 -23.37
C GLN A 381 -6.77 -11.17 -24.19
N ASN A 382 -6.56 -10.81 -25.47
CA ASN A 382 -7.54 -10.15 -26.34
C ASN A 382 -8.11 -8.86 -25.73
N GLN A 383 -7.30 -8.12 -24.97
CA GLN A 383 -7.64 -6.82 -24.41
C GLN A 383 -6.92 -5.71 -25.18
N ILE A 384 -7.63 -4.61 -25.43
CA ILE A 384 -7.16 -3.54 -26.31
C ILE A 384 -6.40 -2.46 -25.52
N GLN A 385 -6.87 -2.10 -24.31
CA GLN A 385 -6.35 -0.93 -23.58
C GLN A 385 -5.89 -1.27 -22.16
N ILE A 386 -4.84 -0.59 -21.69
CA ILE A 386 -4.42 -0.64 -20.28
C ILE A 386 -5.35 0.22 -19.42
N SER A 387 -5.96 -0.37 -18.39
CA SER A 387 -6.81 0.39 -17.45
C SER A 387 -6.02 1.50 -16.73
N GLY A 388 -6.55 2.73 -16.80
CA GLY A 388 -5.99 3.90 -16.12
C GLY A 388 -4.75 4.51 -16.77
N ARG A 389 -4.42 4.11 -18.00
CA ARG A 389 -3.33 4.69 -18.81
C ARG A 389 -3.75 4.83 -20.27
N ASP A 390 -3.18 5.82 -20.94
CA ASP A 390 -3.41 6.08 -22.35
C ASP A 390 -2.48 5.20 -23.20
N TYR A 391 -2.76 3.89 -23.26
CA TYR A 391 -1.96 2.93 -24.03
C TYR A 391 -2.84 1.88 -24.70
N ASN A 392 -2.56 1.62 -25.97
CA ASN A 392 -3.22 0.60 -26.79
C ASN A 392 -2.19 -0.44 -27.29
N THR A 393 -2.67 -1.64 -27.63
CA THR A 393 -1.85 -2.73 -28.19
C THR A 393 -1.18 -2.36 -29.53
N ASP A 394 -1.74 -1.41 -30.28
CA ASP A 394 -1.17 -0.89 -31.53
C ASP A 394 0.12 -0.07 -31.32
N ASP A 395 0.32 0.50 -30.13
CA ASP A 395 1.50 1.31 -29.80
C ASP A 395 2.78 0.47 -29.68
N LEU A 396 2.65 -0.86 -29.61
CA LEU A 396 3.76 -1.79 -29.32
C LEU A 396 4.94 -1.62 -30.28
N LEU A 397 4.69 -1.39 -31.57
CA LEU A 397 5.76 -1.22 -32.57
C LEU A 397 6.59 0.04 -32.30
N VAL A 398 5.91 1.15 -31.99
CA VAL A 398 6.55 2.44 -31.68
C VAL A 398 7.39 2.31 -30.41
N PHE A 399 6.82 1.74 -29.34
CA PHE A 399 7.52 1.57 -28.07
C PHE A 399 8.72 0.63 -28.16
N THR A 400 8.60 -0.44 -28.95
CA THR A 400 9.72 -1.35 -29.22
C THR A 400 10.84 -0.64 -29.96
N SER A 401 10.51 0.22 -30.94
CA SER A 401 11.49 1.01 -31.69
C SER A 401 12.23 2.01 -30.79
N PHE A 402 11.48 2.78 -29.98
CA PHE A 402 12.09 3.70 -29.00
C PHE A 402 12.96 2.96 -27.99
N GLY A 403 12.50 1.81 -27.52
CA GLY A 403 13.18 1.08 -26.45
C GLY A 403 14.46 0.40 -26.90
N THR A 404 14.45 -0.26 -28.06
CA THR A 404 15.66 -0.83 -28.67
C THR A 404 16.66 0.26 -29.05
N THR A 405 16.20 1.39 -29.60
CA THR A 405 17.05 2.55 -29.89
C THR A 405 17.69 3.11 -28.61
N SER A 406 16.90 3.31 -27.55
CA SER A 406 17.39 3.74 -26.24
C SER A 406 18.44 2.78 -25.67
N SER A 407 18.27 1.47 -25.89
CA SER A 407 19.24 0.47 -25.46
C SER A 407 20.58 0.59 -26.18
N LEU A 408 20.57 0.84 -27.50
CA LEU A 408 21.79 1.05 -28.29
C LEU A 408 22.46 2.38 -27.94
N ILE A 409 21.68 3.44 -27.72
CA ILE A 409 22.22 4.73 -27.25
C ILE A 409 22.86 4.56 -25.86
N ALA A 410 22.29 3.75 -24.96
CA ALA A 410 22.92 3.45 -23.68
C ALA A 410 24.30 2.78 -23.88
N VAL A 411 24.40 1.77 -24.74
CA VAL A 411 25.69 1.14 -25.08
C VAL A 411 26.68 2.18 -25.63
N LEU A 412 26.23 3.07 -26.53
CA LEU A 412 27.06 4.15 -27.06
C LEU A 412 27.53 5.14 -25.98
N MET A 413 26.64 5.56 -25.08
CA MET A 413 26.99 6.43 -23.96
C MET A 413 28.00 5.77 -23.01
N TYR A 414 27.90 4.44 -22.83
CA TYR A 414 28.88 3.68 -22.07
C TYR A 414 30.24 3.62 -22.79
N CYS A 415 30.28 3.53 -24.12
CA CYS A 415 31.53 3.67 -24.88
C CYS A 415 32.18 5.05 -24.66
N PHE A 416 31.39 6.14 -24.69
CA PHE A 416 31.91 7.48 -24.41
C PHE A 416 32.39 7.63 -22.97
N TYR A 417 31.69 7.01 -22.02
CA TYR A 417 32.14 6.96 -20.65
C TYR A 417 33.51 6.26 -20.54
N MET A 418 33.66 5.09 -21.16
CA MET A 418 34.91 4.30 -21.20
C MET A 418 36.09 5.02 -21.84
N ASN A 419 35.81 5.81 -22.87
CA ASN A 419 36.83 6.60 -23.57
C ASN A 419 37.14 7.94 -22.88
N SER A 420 36.48 8.27 -21.77
CA SER A 420 36.72 9.54 -21.08
C SER A 420 37.97 9.48 -20.19
N ASN A 421 38.71 10.60 -20.14
CA ASN A 421 39.92 10.75 -19.31
C ASN A 421 39.68 10.58 -17.79
N VAL A 422 38.41 10.48 -17.37
CA VAL A 422 38.01 10.28 -15.96
C VAL A 422 38.39 8.88 -15.47
N LEU A 423 38.34 7.86 -16.34
CA LEU A 423 38.62 6.47 -15.98
C LEU A 423 40.12 6.12 -16.01
N SER A 424 40.92 6.85 -16.79
CA SER A 424 42.35 6.60 -16.98
C SER A 424 43.16 6.72 -15.68
N ASN A 425 42.66 7.48 -14.70
CA ASN A 425 43.29 7.67 -13.40
C ASN A 425 42.72 6.73 -12.31
N GLN A 426 41.67 5.98 -12.61
CA GLN A 426 40.93 5.16 -11.64
C GLN A 426 41.15 3.66 -11.81
N TYR A 427 41.49 3.20 -13.02
CA TYR A 427 41.71 1.79 -13.35
C TYR A 427 43.13 1.57 -13.84
N GLN A 428 43.75 0.45 -13.43
CA GLN A 428 45.10 0.08 -13.87
C GLN A 428 45.10 -0.32 -15.34
N GLU A 429 44.10 -1.11 -15.76
CA GLU A 429 43.93 -1.58 -17.13
C GLU A 429 42.52 -1.23 -17.67
N PRO A 430 42.24 0.04 -18.01
CA PRO A 430 40.93 0.47 -18.50
C PRO A 430 40.47 -0.25 -19.77
N GLN A 431 41.39 -0.82 -20.55
CA GLN A 431 41.11 -1.54 -21.79
C GLN A 431 40.23 -2.77 -21.54
N LEU A 432 40.38 -3.43 -20.38
CA LEU A 432 39.58 -4.61 -20.04
C LEU A 432 38.09 -4.29 -19.89
N LEU A 433 37.73 -3.05 -19.57
CA LEU A 433 36.33 -2.63 -19.49
C LEU A 433 35.60 -2.72 -20.84
N TRP A 434 36.32 -2.66 -21.96
CA TRP A 434 35.71 -2.85 -23.28
C TRP A 434 35.13 -4.25 -23.47
N LEU A 435 35.64 -5.25 -22.74
CA LEU A 435 35.09 -6.61 -22.76
C LEU A 435 33.73 -6.71 -22.05
N SER A 436 33.35 -5.70 -21.25
CA SER A 436 32.00 -5.60 -20.67
C SER A 436 30.94 -5.14 -21.68
N LEU A 437 31.34 -4.47 -22.78
CA LEU A 437 30.40 -3.94 -23.79
C LEU A 437 29.60 -5.03 -24.53
N PRO A 438 30.21 -6.11 -25.06
CA PRO A 438 29.46 -7.20 -25.67
C PRO A 438 28.48 -7.85 -24.70
N ALA A 439 28.85 -7.99 -23.43
CA ALA A 439 27.98 -8.55 -22.39
C ALA A 439 26.77 -7.64 -22.10
N LEU A 440 26.99 -6.32 -22.00
CA LEU A 440 25.92 -5.32 -21.85
C LEU A 440 24.96 -5.34 -23.05
N GLY A 441 25.51 -5.31 -24.27
CA GLY A 441 24.74 -5.35 -25.51
C GLY A 441 23.90 -6.63 -25.64
N TYR A 442 24.50 -7.79 -25.34
CA TYR A 442 23.80 -9.08 -25.32
C TYR A 442 22.68 -9.10 -24.28
N TRP A 443 22.92 -8.60 -23.07
CA TRP A 443 21.90 -8.53 -22.02
C TRP A 443 20.71 -7.66 -22.46
N LEU A 444 20.95 -6.47 -22.99
CA LEU A 444 19.89 -5.58 -23.48
C LEU A 444 19.10 -6.21 -24.64
N MET A 445 19.79 -6.80 -25.61
CA MET A 445 19.15 -7.53 -26.72
C MET A 445 18.28 -8.67 -26.20
N ARG A 446 18.79 -9.47 -25.26
CA ARG A 446 18.08 -10.60 -24.66
C ARG A 446 16.81 -10.13 -23.92
N MET A 447 16.88 -9.04 -23.17
CA MET A 447 15.73 -8.45 -22.48
C MET A 447 14.61 -8.09 -23.48
N TRP A 448 14.95 -7.45 -24.59
CA TRP A 448 13.99 -7.10 -25.64
C TRP A 448 13.39 -8.32 -26.33
N VAL A 449 14.21 -9.31 -26.70
CA VAL A 449 13.74 -10.55 -27.33
C VAL A 449 12.80 -11.32 -26.41
N LYS A 450 13.14 -11.48 -25.13
CA LYS A 450 12.29 -12.17 -24.14
C LYS A 450 10.96 -11.47 -23.91
N THR A 451 10.96 -10.15 -23.95
CA THR A 451 9.75 -9.32 -23.80
C THR A 451 8.79 -9.51 -24.97
N LEU A 452 9.29 -9.45 -26.21
CA LEU A 452 8.46 -9.62 -27.40
C LEU A 452 7.94 -11.06 -27.56
N ARG A 453 8.65 -12.05 -26.99
CA ARG A 453 8.18 -13.44 -26.90
C ARG A 453 7.12 -13.66 -25.82
N GLY A 454 6.82 -12.65 -25.00
CA GLY A 454 5.86 -12.77 -23.90
C GLY A 454 6.39 -13.56 -22.69
N GLU A 455 7.71 -13.73 -22.57
CA GLU A 455 8.36 -14.46 -21.47
C GLU A 455 8.71 -13.54 -20.27
N MET A 456 8.43 -12.23 -20.38
CA MET A 456 8.71 -11.22 -19.37
C MET A 456 7.49 -11.00 -18.46
N HIS A 457 7.46 -11.68 -17.31
CA HIS A 457 6.33 -11.59 -16.36
C HIS A 457 6.61 -10.71 -15.13
N ASP A 458 7.88 -10.39 -14.89
CA ASP A 458 8.34 -9.66 -13.71
C ASP A 458 8.87 -8.25 -14.09
N ASP A 459 9.19 -7.43 -13.08
CA ASP A 459 9.94 -6.20 -13.29
C ASP A 459 11.31 -6.52 -13.92
N PRO A 460 11.80 -5.75 -14.92
CA PRO A 460 13.01 -6.07 -15.68
C PRO A 460 14.25 -6.32 -14.80
N ILE A 461 14.36 -5.61 -13.67
CA ILE A 461 15.45 -5.77 -12.71
C ILE A 461 15.34 -7.13 -12.00
N VAL A 462 14.12 -7.50 -11.58
CA VAL A 462 13.86 -8.79 -10.90
C VAL A 462 14.05 -9.96 -11.87
N PHE A 463 13.59 -9.80 -13.12
CA PHE A 463 13.81 -10.80 -14.16
C PHE A 463 15.31 -11.06 -14.39
N SER A 464 16.12 -10.00 -14.44
CA SER A 464 17.57 -10.12 -14.67
C SER A 464 18.29 -10.92 -13.57
N LEU A 465 17.76 -10.94 -12.35
CA LEU A 465 18.30 -11.73 -11.24
C LEU A 465 17.81 -13.19 -11.22
N LYS A 466 16.76 -13.53 -11.97
CA LYS A 466 16.22 -14.89 -12.06
C LYS A 466 16.64 -15.61 -13.34
N ASP A 467 16.79 -14.89 -14.45
CA ASP A 467 17.19 -15.45 -15.74
C ASP A 467 18.69 -15.73 -15.78
N ARG A 468 19.05 -17.01 -15.97
CA ARG A 468 20.45 -17.48 -15.96
C ARG A 468 21.33 -16.76 -16.97
N GLY A 469 20.82 -16.45 -18.17
CA GLY A 469 21.62 -15.77 -19.18
C GLY A 469 21.84 -14.28 -18.88
N SER A 470 20.85 -13.64 -18.27
CA SER A 470 21.00 -12.27 -17.75
C SER A 470 22.03 -12.22 -16.62
N MET A 471 21.95 -13.15 -15.66
CA MET A 471 22.96 -13.29 -14.62
C MET A 471 24.37 -13.53 -15.18
N LEU A 472 24.52 -14.41 -16.17
CA LEU A 472 25.82 -14.67 -16.81
C LEU A 472 26.40 -13.38 -17.41
N SER A 473 25.58 -12.61 -18.11
CA SER A 473 26.00 -11.33 -18.71
C SER A 473 26.44 -10.34 -17.63
N ILE A 474 25.69 -10.24 -16.53
CA ILE A 474 26.03 -9.38 -15.39
C ILE A 474 27.32 -9.83 -14.70
N MET A 475 27.52 -11.15 -14.52
CA MET A 475 28.75 -11.69 -13.94
C MET A 475 29.95 -11.38 -14.83
N ILE A 476 29.83 -11.52 -16.15
CA ILE A 476 30.90 -11.16 -17.10
C ILE A 476 31.26 -9.67 -16.98
N MET A 477 30.26 -8.79 -16.92
CA MET A 477 30.49 -7.35 -16.71
C MET A 477 31.21 -7.07 -15.38
N ALA A 478 30.79 -7.73 -14.30
CA ALA A 478 31.41 -7.56 -12.98
C ALA A 478 32.86 -8.07 -12.96
N ILE A 479 33.14 -9.23 -13.56
CA ILE A 479 34.49 -9.81 -13.64
C ILE A 479 35.44 -8.86 -14.36
N PHE A 480 35.06 -8.35 -15.53
CA PHE A 480 35.93 -7.43 -16.28
C PHE A 480 36.09 -6.08 -15.58
N THR A 481 35.08 -5.61 -14.86
CA THR A 481 35.19 -4.39 -14.05
C THR A 481 36.17 -4.58 -12.89
N MET A 482 36.16 -5.74 -12.23
CA MET A 482 37.13 -6.08 -11.19
C MET A 482 38.54 -6.28 -11.76
N ALA A 483 38.64 -6.98 -12.90
CA ALA A 483 39.93 -7.23 -13.56
C ALA A 483 40.59 -5.95 -14.08
N ALA A 484 39.83 -4.93 -14.47
CA ALA A 484 40.37 -3.63 -14.85
C ALA A 484 40.96 -2.85 -13.64
N HIS A 485 40.55 -3.20 -12.43
CA HIS A 485 40.94 -2.53 -11.19
C HIS A 485 42.21 -3.12 -10.57
N ILE A 486 42.37 -4.45 -10.66
CA ILE A 486 43.57 -5.19 -10.24
C ILE A 486 44.66 -4.96 -11.27
#